data_AF-A0A9W4UAZ9-F1
#
_entry.id   AF-A0A9W4UAZ9-F1
#
_cell.length_a   1.000
_cell.length_b   1.000
_cell.length_c   1.000
_cell.angle_alpha   90.00
_cell.angle_beta   90.00
_cell.angle_gamma   90.00
#
_symmetry.space_group_name_H-M   'P 1'
#
loop_
_entity.id
_entity.type
_entity.pdbx_description
1 polymer ?
#
loop_
_entity_poly.entity_id
_entity_poly.type
_entity_poly.pdbx_seq_one_letter_code
_entity_poly.pdbx_strand_id
1 'polypeptide(L)'
;MTPASEMEKLREELRTYTAVVGMLLVDLETDPLYQDKFMKMGLEMEIEKKKLLVASLRKKIQEASGEASQRKAPKPTGESSQSAMMASKYAPGSQSKPRGGDWILYCSSKSSTGHSYERPAEFG
;
A
#
# COMPACT_ATOMS: atom_id res chain seq x y z
N MET A 1 20.86 -18.72 -19.30
CA MET A 1 19.76 -18.31 -18.40
C MET A 1 19.40 -16.86 -18.73
N THR A 2 18.12 -16.53 -18.86
CA THR A 2 17.67 -15.17 -19.18
C THR A 2 17.22 -14.42 -17.92
N PRO A 3 17.48 -13.11 -17.79
CA PRO A 3 17.08 -12.32 -16.62
C PRO A 3 15.57 -12.35 -16.30
N ALA A 4 14.74 -12.54 -17.33
CA ALA A 4 13.29 -12.68 -17.18
C ALA A 4 12.91 -13.94 -16.37
N SER A 5 13.65 -15.05 -16.56
CA SER A 5 13.41 -16.30 -15.83
C SER A 5 13.81 -16.23 -14.36
N GLU A 6 14.79 -15.38 -14.02
CA GLU A 6 15.24 -15.20 -12.63
C GLU A 6 14.25 -14.33 -11.84
N MET A 7 13.70 -13.28 -12.46
CA MET A 7 12.65 -12.47 -11.86
C MET A 7 11.34 -13.24 -11.65
N GLU A 8 11.00 -14.16 -12.56
CA GLU A 8 9.84 -15.03 -12.41
C GLU A 8 10.01 -15.99 -11.23
N LYS A 9 11.18 -16.61 -11.09
CA LYS A 9 11.53 -17.44 -9.92
C LYS A 9 11.45 -16.67 -8.61
N LEU A 10 12.01 -15.46 -8.54
CA LEU A 10 11.93 -14.63 -7.33
C LEU A 10 10.49 -14.28 -6.95
N ARG A 11 9.63 -14.01 -7.94
CA ARG A 11 8.21 -13.73 -7.72
C ARG A 11 7.45 -14.97 -7.26
N GLU A 12 7.77 -16.13 -7.81
CA GLU A 12 7.18 -17.41 -7.41
C GLU A 12 7.59 -17.78 -5.98
N GLU A 13 8.87 -17.65 -5.63
CA GLU A 13 9.37 -17.81 -4.26
C GLU A 13 8.65 -16.84 -3.30
N LEU A 14 8.52 -15.57 -3.67
CA LEU A 14 7.82 -14.57 -2.85
C LEU A 14 6.36 -14.98 -2.59
N ARG A 15 5.64 -15.47 -3.61
CA ARG A 15 4.26 -15.94 -3.47
C ARG A 15 4.19 -17.13 -2.51
N THR A 16 5.06 -18.11 -2.70
CA THR A 16 5.13 -19.32 -1.87
C THR A 16 5.38 -18.97 -0.40
N TYR A 17 6.40 -18.16 -0.11
CA TYR A 17 6.70 -17.78 1.27
C TYR A 17 5.60 -16.91 1.89
N THR A 18 4.94 -16.05 1.12
CA THR A 18 3.79 -15.27 1.60
C THR A 18 2.62 -16.19 1.96
N ALA A 19 2.33 -17.20 1.13
CA ALA A 19 1.29 -18.19 1.41
C ALA A 19 1.61 -19.02 2.67
N VAL A 20 2.86 -19.46 2.82
CA VAL A 20 3.32 -20.18 4.03
C VAL A 20 3.14 -19.34 5.29
N VAL A 21 3.54 -18.06 5.27
CA VAL A 21 3.30 -17.16 6.41
C VAL A 21 1.81 -17.06 6.74
N GLY A 22 0.96 -16.98 5.73
CA GLY A 22 -0.50 -16.97 5.90
C GLY A 22 -1.01 -18.23 6.57
N MET A 23 -0.57 -19.41 6.13
CA MET A 23 -0.96 -20.69 6.73
C MET A 23 -0.50 -20.79 8.19
N LEU A 24 0.76 -20.45 8.48
CA LEU A 24 1.28 -20.48 9.85
C LEU A 24 0.54 -19.52 10.80
N LEU A 25 0.09 -18.36 10.30
CA LEU A 25 -0.73 -17.44 11.09
C LEU A 25 -2.11 -18.03 11.39
N VAL A 26 -2.73 -18.73 10.43
CA VAL A 26 -3.98 -19.44 10.65
C VAL A 26 -3.78 -20.57 11.68
N ASP A 27 -2.71 -21.34 11.56
CA ASP A 27 -2.37 -22.41 12.50
C ASP A 27 -2.18 -21.85 13.92
N LEU A 28 -1.50 -20.71 14.06
CA LEU A 28 -1.29 -20.02 15.34
C LEU A 28 -2.60 -19.60 16.01
N GLU A 29 -3.61 -19.21 15.23
CA GLU A 29 -4.90 -18.73 15.72
C GLU A 29 -5.91 -19.85 15.98
N THR A 30 -5.82 -20.95 15.22
CA THR A 30 -6.89 -21.97 15.17
C THR A 30 -6.49 -23.31 15.76
N ASP A 31 -5.21 -23.68 15.77
CA ASP A 31 -4.78 -24.98 16.27
C ASP A 31 -4.55 -24.94 17.79
N PRO A 32 -5.30 -25.73 18.58
CA PRO A 32 -5.15 -25.78 20.03
C PRO A 32 -3.76 -26.25 20.49
N LEU A 33 -2.97 -26.89 19.62
CA LEU A 33 -1.58 -27.27 19.90
C LEU A 33 -0.72 -26.06 20.28
N TYR A 34 -0.99 -24.89 19.68
CA TYR A 34 -0.26 -23.65 19.95
C TYR A 34 -0.85 -22.85 21.12
N GLN A 35 -1.72 -23.44 21.95
CA GLN A 35 -2.07 -22.86 23.25
C GLN A 35 -0.95 -23.04 24.28
N ASP A 36 -0.09 -24.05 24.10
CA ASP A 36 1.13 -24.16 24.90
C ASP A 36 2.10 -23.02 24.58
N LYS A 37 2.63 -22.38 25.62
CA LYS A 37 3.47 -21.18 25.48
C LYS A 37 4.76 -21.45 24.69
N PHE A 38 5.37 -22.61 24.83
CA PHE A 38 6.61 -22.95 24.13
C PHE A 38 6.34 -23.26 22.66
N MET A 39 5.28 -24.02 22.37
CA MET A 39 4.85 -24.30 21.00
C MET A 39 4.48 -23.01 20.27
N LYS A 40 3.71 -22.14 20.94
CA LYS A 40 3.34 -20.81 20.42
C LYS A 40 4.56 -19.98 20.07
N MET A 41 5.52 -19.86 20.98
CA MET A 41 6.74 -19.08 20.78
C MET A 41 7.57 -19.64 19.61
N GLY A 42 7.67 -20.96 19.48
CA GLY A 42 8.35 -21.61 18.36
C GLY A 42 7.72 -21.25 17.01
N LEU A 43 6.39 -21.31 16.93
CA LEU A 43 5.65 -20.94 15.72
C LEU A 43 5.75 -19.45 15.41
N GLU A 44 5.64 -18.57 16.41
CA GLU A 44 5.82 -17.12 16.26
C GLU A 44 7.22 -16.76 15.73
N MET A 45 8.27 -17.43 16.23
CA MET A 45 9.63 -17.26 15.72
C MET A 45 9.78 -17.73 14.27
N GLU A 46 9.14 -18.85 13.90
CA GLU A 46 9.16 -19.32 12.52
C GLU A 46 8.44 -18.36 11.58
N ILE A 47 7.27 -17.84 11.98
CA ILE A 47 6.53 -16.81 11.26
C ILE A 47 7.42 -15.58 11.04
N GLU A 48 8.10 -15.10 12.07
CA GLU A 48 8.96 -13.93 11.97
C GLU A 48 10.15 -14.17 11.03
N LYS A 49 10.79 -15.33 11.11
CA LYS A 49 11.84 -15.74 10.18
C LYS A 49 11.35 -15.73 8.72
N LYS A 50 10.15 -16.24 8.46
CA LYS A 50 9.56 -16.28 7.11
C LYS A 50 9.17 -14.87 6.64
N LYS A 51 8.68 -13.98 7.52
CA LYS A 51 8.42 -12.57 7.21
C LYS A 51 9.69 -11.83 6.78
N LEU A 52 10.81 -12.07 7.46
CA LEU A 52 12.10 -11.50 7.09
C LEU A 52 12.56 -11.97 5.70
N LEU A 53 12.34 -13.24 5.35
CA LEU A 53 12.62 -13.77 4.01
C LEU A 53 11.74 -13.10 2.94
N VAL A 54 10.44 -12.94 3.22
CA VAL A 54 9.51 -12.21 2.34
C VAL A 54 9.98 -10.77 2.13
N ALA A 55 10.39 -10.07 3.18
CA ALA A 55 10.92 -8.71 3.09
C ALA A 55 12.22 -8.65 2.25
N SER A 56 13.13 -9.60 2.45
CA SER A 56 14.36 -9.72 1.67
C SER A 56 14.08 -9.96 0.18
N LEU A 57 13.16 -10.86 -0.14
CA LEU A 57 12.76 -11.16 -1.52
C LEU A 57 12.08 -9.95 -2.19
N ARG A 58 11.21 -9.24 -1.48
CA ARG A 58 10.60 -7.99 -1.98
C ARG A 58 11.66 -6.94 -2.30
N LYS A 59 12.64 -6.78 -1.43
CA LYS A 59 13.77 -5.87 -1.65
C LYS A 59 14.58 -6.25 -2.89
N LYS A 60 14.95 -7.53 -3.06
CA LYS A 60 15.66 -8.02 -4.25
C LYS A 60 14.88 -7.78 -5.54
N ILE A 61 13.57 -8.03 -5.54
CA ILE A 61 12.70 -7.76 -6.69
C ILE A 61 12.65 -6.26 -7.00
N GLN A 62 12.56 -5.41 -5.97
CA GLN A 62 12.56 -3.96 -6.13
C GLN A 62 13.89 -3.44 -6.67
N GLU A 63 15.02 -3.97 -6.20
CA GLU A 63 16.37 -3.63 -6.69
C GLU A 63 16.52 -4.03 -8.16
N ALA A 64 16.17 -5.28 -8.51
CA ALA A 64 16.21 -5.75 -9.90
C ALA A 64 15.26 -4.98 -10.83
N SER A 65 14.10 -4.54 -10.33
CA SER A 65 13.15 -3.69 -11.06
C SER A 65 13.58 -2.22 -11.12
N GLY A 66 14.31 -1.75 -10.11
CA GLY A 66 14.82 -0.38 -9.99
C GLY A 66 16.04 -0.14 -10.86
N GLU A 67 16.95 -1.13 -10.97
CA GLU A 67 18.04 -1.13 -11.95
C GLU A 67 17.51 -1.07 -13.39
N ALA A 68 16.38 -1.72 -13.68
CA ALA A 68 15.70 -1.59 -14.97
C ALA A 68 15.10 -0.19 -15.19
N SER A 69 14.76 0.55 -14.13
CA SER A 69 14.18 1.90 -14.21
C SER A 69 15.23 3.03 -14.31
N GLN A 70 16.46 2.83 -13.81
CA GLN A 70 17.54 3.82 -13.97
C GLN A 70 18.21 3.79 -15.36
N ARG A 71 17.99 2.75 -16.17
CA ARG A 71 18.47 2.71 -17.57
C ARG A 71 17.58 3.41 -18.59
N LYS A 72 16.46 4.05 -18.20
CA LYS A 72 15.56 4.79 -19.11
C LYS A 72 14.92 6.07 -18.53
N ALA A 73 15.55 6.72 -17.55
CA ALA A 73 15.16 8.09 -17.20
C ALA A 73 16.11 9.08 -17.89
N PRO A 74 15.64 9.94 -18.83
CA PRO A 74 16.46 11.00 -19.39
C PRO A 74 16.93 11.94 -18.25
N LYS A 75 18.21 12.28 -18.24
CA LYS A 75 18.79 13.26 -17.32
C LYS A 75 18.00 14.58 -17.44
N PRO A 76 17.58 15.24 -16.34
CA PRO A 76 17.36 16.66 -16.39
C PRO A 76 18.72 17.34 -16.55
N THR A 77 19.10 17.62 -17.79
CA THR A 77 20.13 18.61 -18.10
C THR A 77 19.58 19.98 -17.72
N GLY A 78 20.19 20.62 -16.74
CA GLY A 78 19.80 21.95 -16.30
C GLY A 78 20.65 22.50 -15.17
N GLU A 79 21.98 22.37 -15.28
CA GLU A 79 22.88 23.29 -14.58
C GLU A 79 22.63 24.70 -15.12
N SER A 80 22.32 25.66 -14.24
CA SER A 80 22.88 27.02 -14.26
C SER A 80 22.43 27.79 -13.02
N SER A 81 23.41 28.11 -12.19
CA SER A 81 23.37 29.00 -11.04
C SER A 81 23.13 30.47 -11.42
N GLN A 82 22.73 31.26 -10.41
CA GLN A 82 22.89 32.71 -10.28
C GLN A 82 22.03 33.65 -11.15
N SER A 83 21.05 34.32 -10.53
CA SER A 83 21.25 35.71 -10.06
C SER A 83 19.97 36.25 -9.41
N ALA A 84 20.11 36.76 -8.19
CA ALA A 84 19.17 37.65 -7.55
C ALA A 84 19.33 39.07 -8.12
N MET A 85 18.25 39.78 -8.43
CA MET A 85 18.17 41.25 -8.34
C MET A 85 16.72 41.68 -8.07
N MET A 86 16.56 42.56 -7.09
CA MET A 86 15.30 43.17 -6.66
C MET A 86 14.66 44.02 -7.77
N ALA A 87 13.33 44.09 -7.77
CA ALA A 87 12.62 45.32 -8.10
C ALA A 87 11.34 45.45 -7.28
N SER A 88 11.18 46.64 -6.73
CA SER A 88 10.27 47.04 -5.68
C SER A 88 8.82 47.26 -6.13
N LYS A 89 7.91 46.99 -5.19
CA LYS A 89 6.69 47.76 -4.85
C LYS A 89 5.56 47.80 -5.90
N TYR A 90 4.43 47.20 -5.55
CA TYR A 90 3.19 47.92 -5.22
C TYR A 90 2.26 46.97 -4.45
N ALA A 91 2.06 47.23 -3.16
CA ALA A 91 0.87 46.81 -2.41
C ALA A 91 -0.02 48.07 -2.31
N PRO A 92 -1.36 47.95 -2.42
CA PRO A 92 -2.11 47.80 -1.18
C PRO A 92 -3.49 47.07 -1.28
N GLY A 93 -3.90 46.50 -0.14
CA GLY A 93 -5.30 46.31 0.27
C GLY A 93 -5.99 45.06 -0.28
N SER A 94 -6.84 44.34 0.44
CA SER A 94 -7.27 44.38 1.83
C SER A 94 -7.96 43.04 2.09
N GLN A 95 -7.58 42.36 3.17
CA GLN A 95 -8.52 41.80 4.16
C GLN A 95 -9.73 40.98 3.64
N SER A 96 -9.62 39.65 3.70
CA SER A 96 -10.48 38.84 4.58
C SER A 96 -10.12 37.36 4.50
N LYS A 97 -9.61 36.81 5.60
CA LYS A 97 -9.77 35.39 5.92
C LYS A 97 -11.16 35.21 6.53
N PRO A 98 -11.92 34.23 6.05
CA PRO A 98 -12.65 33.32 6.93
C PRO A 98 -12.08 31.90 6.69
N ARG A 99 -11.36 31.30 7.66
CA ARG A 99 -11.86 30.34 8.64
C ARG A 99 -12.88 29.33 8.06
N GLY A 100 -12.41 28.08 7.88
CA GLY A 100 -13.12 26.84 8.17
C GLY A 100 -14.41 26.52 7.40
N GLY A 101 -14.46 25.31 6.83
CA GLY A 101 -15.71 24.64 6.51
C GLY A 101 -15.95 24.39 5.02
N ASP A 102 -16.27 23.13 4.75
CA ASP A 102 -17.15 22.63 3.69
C ASP A 102 -16.77 22.84 2.22
N TRP A 103 -16.25 21.75 1.64
CA TRP A 103 -16.69 21.32 0.32
C TRP A 103 -17.07 19.84 0.39
N ILE A 104 -18.28 19.55 0.90
CA ILE A 104 -18.89 18.23 0.75
C ILE A 104 -19.44 18.14 -0.67
N LEU A 105 -18.84 17.30 -1.51
CA LEU A 105 -19.34 17.02 -2.85
C LEU A 105 -20.50 16.01 -2.76
N TYR A 106 -21.73 16.51 -2.79
CA TYR A 106 -22.93 15.68 -2.96
C TYR A 106 -23.24 15.51 -4.45
N CYS A 107 -23.06 14.31 -4.98
CA CYS A 107 -23.69 13.91 -6.24
C CYS A 107 -25.08 13.35 -5.95
N SER A 108 -26.08 14.23 -5.89
CA SER A 108 -27.50 13.85 -5.92
C SER A 108 -28.04 13.93 -7.33
N SER A 109 -28.47 12.80 -7.87
CA SER A 109 -29.47 12.76 -8.94
C SER A 109 -30.43 11.62 -8.61
N LYS A 110 -31.58 11.99 -8.05
CA LYS A 110 -32.76 11.13 -7.92
C LYS A 110 -33.44 11.00 -9.28
N SER A 111 -33.82 9.77 -9.63
CA SER A 111 -35.12 9.40 -10.23
C SER A 111 -35.06 7.91 -10.61
N SER A 112 -36.11 7.10 -10.57
CA SER A 112 -37.48 7.20 -10.08
C SER A 112 -38.14 5.90 -10.60
N THR A 113 -38.25 4.88 -9.75
CA THR A 113 -39.16 3.72 -9.85
C THR A 113 -38.94 2.97 -8.54
N GLY A 114 -39.82 2.97 -7.54
CA GLY A 114 -41.26 2.77 -7.61
C GLY A 114 -41.54 1.33 -7.16
N HIS A 115 -42.25 1.19 -6.03
CA HIS A 115 -42.72 -0.04 -5.34
C HIS A 115 -41.74 -0.70 -4.36
N SER A 116 -42.15 -1.21 -3.20
CA SER A 116 -43.34 -1.07 -2.34
C SER A 116 -42.94 -1.72 -1.01
N TYR A 117 -43.45 -1.19 0.11
CA TYR A 117 -43.29 -1.79 1.43
C TYR A 117 -43.92 -3.18 1.48
N GLU A 118 -43.19 -4.21 1.92
CA GLU A 118 -43.76 -5.29 2.73
C GLU A 118 -42.82 -5.60 3.91
N ARG A 119 -43.45 -5.72 5.08
CA ARG A 119 -42.84 -5.99 6.39
C ARG A 119 -42.57 -7.50 6.56
N PRO A 120 -41.72 -7.89 7.53
CA PRO A 120 -41.12 -9.22 7.62
C PRO A 120 -42.10 -10.30 8.07
N ALA A 121 -41.94 -11.52 7.57
CA ALA A 121 -42.59 -12.70 8.13
C ALA A 121 -41.95 -13.06 9.48
N GLU A 122 -42.83 -13.27 10.45
CA GLU A 122 -42.55 -13.62 11.84
C GLU A 122 -41.94 -15.02 12.02
N PHE A 123 -41.33 -15.20 13.19
CA PHE A 123 -40.88 -16.46 13.77
C PHE A 123 -41.95 -17.56 13.73
N GLY A 124 -41.51 -18.79 13.44
CA GLY A 124 -42.17 -20.04 13.79
C GLY A 124 -41.19 -20.94 14.54
#